data_AF-A0A3M2B7I1-F1
#
_entry.id   AF-A0A3M2B7I1-F1
#
_cell.length_a   1.000
_cell.length_b   1.000
_cell.length_c   1.000
_cell.angle_alpha   90.00
_cell.angle_beta   90.00
_cell.angle_gamma   90.00
#
_symmetry.space_group_name_H-M   'P 1'
#
loop_
_entity.id
_entity.type
_entity.pdbx_description
1 polymer ?
#
loop_
_entity_poly.entity_id
_entity_poly.type
_entity_poly.pdbx_seq_one_letter_code
_entity_poly.pdbx_strand_id
1 'polypeptide(L)'
;MVGSAQVRVGRAFLQHGSILVEDDQEVLEALRAGGEAGHEPPGVGAGAATRVTLAELLGGTPERGALEKALLEGLEAVLGGTWEPGAYGPERESLIEKRAHVYRSPEWTWRR
;
A
#
# COMPACT_ATOMS: atom_id res chain seq x y z
N MET A 1 7.51 8.69 -1.14
CA MET A 1 7.31 7.65 -2.17
C MET A 1 6.76 6.34 -1.64
N VAL A 2 7.43 5.60 -0.74
CA VAL A 2 6.98 4.25 -0.35
C VAL A 2 6.57 4.20 1.13
N GLY A 3 5.42 3.59 1.41
CA GLY A 3 4.97 3.27 2.77
C GLY A 3 4.68 1.78 2.89
N SER A 4 4.98 1.18 4.04
CA SER A 4 4.77 -0.25 4.27
C SER A 4 4.25 -0.55 5.66
N ALA A 5 3.55 -1.67 5.79
CA ALA A 5 3.08 -2.24 7.03
C ALA A 5 3.31 -3.75 7.05
N GLN A 6 3.44 -4.30 8.25
CA GLN A 6 3.69 -5.71 8.47
C GLN A 6 2.76 -6.26 9.55
N VAL A 7 2.27 -7.48 9.36
CA VAL A 7 1.65 -8.28 10.41
C VAL A 7 2.29 -9.65 10.48
N ARG A 8 2.46 -10.19 11.68
CA ARG A 8 2.97 -11.55 11.92
C ARG A 8 1.91 -12.39 12.62
N VAL A 9 1.62 -13.57 12.07
CA VAL A 9 0.69 -14.54 12.64
C VAL A 9 1.41 -15.88 12.75
N GLY A 10 1.76 -16.28 13.98
CA GLY A 10 2.57 -17.47 14.23
C GLY A 10 3.92 -17.44 13.51
N ARG A 11 4.11 -18.38 12.59
CA ARG A 11 5.33 -18.50 11.75
C ARG A 11 5.25 -17.76 10.42
N ALA A 12 4.11 -17.18 10.08
CA ALA A 12 3.91 -16.43 8.84
C ALA A 12 3.99 -14.92 9.11
N PHE A 13 4.48 -14.16 8.13
CA PHE A 13 4.37 -12.72 8.09
C PHE A 13 3.76 -12.27 6.76
N LEU A 14 3.01 -11.18 6.81
CA LEU A 14 2.48 -10.48 5.65
C LEU A 14 3.11 -9.08 5.65
N GLN A 15 3.90 -8.81 4.62
CA GLN A 15 4.42 -7.49 4.30
C GLN A 15 3.59 -6.92 3.16
N HIS A 16 3.04 -5.72 3.34
CA HIS A 16 2.32 -5.01 2.26
C HIS A 16 2.62 -3.51 2.34
N GLY A 17 2.27 -2.78 1.29
CA GLY A 17 2.53 -1.36 1.23
C GLY A 17 1.96 -0.71 -0.01
N SER A 18 2.31 0.56 -0.18
CA SER A 18 1.92 1.39 -1.31
C SER A 18 3.14 2.13 -1.83
N ILE A 19 3.23 2.24 -3.15
CA ILE A 19 4.22 3.05 -3.86
C ILE A 19 3.46 4.23 -4.47
N LEU A 20 3.84 5.45 -4.11
CA LEU A 20 3.29 6.68 -4.67
C LEU A 20 3.87 6.88 -6.08
N VAL A 21 3.11 6.50 -7.11
CA VAL A 21 3.54 6.58 -8.51
C VAL A 21 3.47 8.02 -9.01
N GLU A 22 2.34 8.68 -8.79
CA GLU A 22 2.07 10.10 -9.07
C GLU A 22 1.51 10.75 -7.79
N ASP A 23 1.47 12.09 -7.72
CA ASP A 23 0.92 12.80 -6.56
C ASP A 23 -0.52 13.25 -6.80
N ASP A 24 -1.45 12.67 -6.05
CA ASP A 24 -2.86 13.07 -5.94
C ASP A 24 -3.25 13.31 -4.47
N GLN A 25 -2.26 13.47 -3.59
CA GLN A 25 -2.46 13.37 -2.14
C GLN A 25 -3.16 14.60 -1.53
N GLU A 26 -3.36 15.67 -2.31
CA GLU A 26 -4.25 16.79 -1.95
C GLU A 26 -5.67 16.31 -1.58
N VAL A 27 -6.14 15.22 -2.20
CA VAL A 27 -7.45 14.61 -1.87
C VAL A 27 -7.50 14.10 -0.43
N LEU A 28 -6.37 13.59 0.09
CA LEU A 28 -6.31 13.09 1.47
C LEU A 28 -6.39 14.23 2.49
N GLU A 29 -5.87 15.41 2.16
CA GLU A 29 -5.97 16.58 3.01
C GLU A 29 -7.43 17.00 3.19
N ALA A 30 -8.23 16.93 2.11
CA ALA A 30 -9.65 17.21 2.15
C ALA A 30 -10.47 16.16 2.96
N LEU A 31 -10.00 14.91 3.05
CA LEU A 31 -10.67 13.81 3.76
C LEU A 31 -10.28 13.70 5.24
N ARG A 32 -9.31 14.49 5.72
CA ARG A 32 -8.86 14.47 7.11
C ARG A 32 -9.95 15.01 8.05
N ALA A 33 -10.67 14.13 8.73
CA ALA A 33 -11.70 14.50 9.70
C ALA A 33 -11.09 15.23 10.92
N GLY A 34 -11.66 16.41 11.27
CA GLY A 34 -11.17 17.26 12.36
C GLY A 34 -10.29 18.43 11.91
N GLY A 35 -10.64 19.06 10.77
CA GLY A 35 -9.93 20.19 10.18
C GLY A 35 -9.78 21.42 11.08
N GLU A 36 -8.83 21.36 12.00
CA GLU A 36 -8.00 22.51 12.28
C GLU A 36 -6.76 22.39 11.38
N ALA A 37 -6.71 23.27 10.37
CA ALA A 37 -5.49 23.52 9.62
C ALA A 37 -4.42 23.98 10.61
N GLY A 38 -3.60 23.06 11.12
CA GLY A 38 -2.60 23.38 12.15
C GLY A 38 -2.20 22.24 13.08
N HIS A 39 -2.93 21.12 13.14
CA HIS A 39 -2.46 19.97 13.92
C HIS A 39 -1.48 19.12 13.08
N GLU A 40 -0.24 19.61 12.99
CA GLU A 40 0.89 18.77 12.63
C GLU A 40 1.00 17.64 13.67
N PRO A 41 1.09 16.37 13.25
CA PRO A 41 1.40 15.30 14.17
C PRO A 41 2.71 15.66 14.90
N PRO A 42 2.79 15.54 16.25
CA PRO A 42 3.97 15.95 16.99
C PRO A 42 5.19 15.18 16.47
N GLY A 43 6.16 15.91 15.91
CA GLY A 43 7.38 15.36 15.32
C GLY A 43 7.52 15.55 13.80
N VAL A 44 6.48 16.00 13.10
CA VAL A 44 6.57 16.46 11.70
C VAL A 44 6.50 17.97 11.73
N GLY A 45 7.66 18.63 11.89
CA GLY A 45 7.70 20.08 11.89
C GLY A 45 7.30 20.66 10.53
N ALA A 46 6.76 21.89 10.58
CA ALA A 46 6.32 22.86 9.56
C ALA A 46 7.12 22.98 8.24
N GLY A 47 7.41 21.85 7.63
CA GLY A 47 7.82 21.70 6.26
C GLY A 47 7.00 20.54 5.73
N ALA A 48 6.03 20.82 4.86
CA ALA A 48 5.38 19.81 4.04
C ALA A 48 6.45 18.82 3.60
N ALA A 49 6.44 17.60 4.17
CA ALA A 49 7.41 16.58 3.81
C ALA A 49 7.34 16.47 2.29
N THR A 50 8.40 16.90 1.59
CA THR A 50 8.40 16.96 0.14
C THR A 50 8.06 15.56 -0.35
N ARG A 51 6.86 15.42 -0.89
CA ARG A 51 6.36 14.15 -1.39
C ARG A 51 7.14 13.89 -2.67
N VAL A 52 7.97 12.87 -2.64
CA VAL A 52 8.63 12.38 -3.84
C VAL A 52 7.80 11.23 -4.39
N THR A 53 7.45 11.33 -5.66
CA THR A 53 6.75 10.33 -6.47
C THR A 53 7.74 9.53 -7.31
N LEU A 54 7.31 8.36 -7.79
CA LEU A 54 8.11 7.58 -8.71
C LEU A 54 8.25 8.27 -10.07
N ALA A 55 7.19 8.94 -10.54
CA ALA A 55 7.21 9.67 -11.81
C ALA A 55 8.25 10.78 -11.81
N GLU A 56 8.38 11.55 -10.72
CA GLU A 56 9.41 12.59 -10.59
C GLU A 56 10.84 12.02 -10.66
N LEU A 57 11.07 10.86 -10.03
CA LEU A 57 12.39 10.22 -10.05
C LEU A 57 12.76 9.66 -11.42
N LEU A 58 11.77 9.20 -12.18
CA LEU A 58 11.96 8.60 -13.51
C LEU A 58 11.86 9.63 -14.65
N GLY A 59 11.43 10.86 -14.36
CA GLY A 59 11.15 11.88 -15.37
C GLY A 59 9.86 11.61 -16.18
N GLY A 60 8.96 10.78 -15.66
CA GLY A 60 7.70 10.41 -16.28
C GLY A 60 7.04 9.21 -15.61
N THR A 61 5.73 9.04 -15.82
CA THR A 61 4.94 7.96 -15.22
C THR A 61 5.33 6.61 -15.82
N PRO A 62 5.78 5.63 -15.03
CA PRO A 62 6.16 4.33 -15.56
C PRO A 62 4.93 3.58 -16.05
N GLU A 63 5.09 2.81 -17.12
CA GLU A 63 4.08 1.85 -17.54
C GLU A 63 3.88 0.79 -16.44
N ARG A 64 2.62 0.45 -16.15
CA ARG A 64 2.26 -0.53 -15.12
C ARG A 64 3.00 -1.86 -15.29
N GLY A 65 3.05 -2.41 -16.50
CA GLY A 65 3.72 -3.69 -16.76
C GLY A 65 5.23 -3.63 -16.52
N ALA A 66 5.86 -2.51 -16.86
CA ALA A 66 7.29 -2.29 -16.59
C ALA A 66 7.57 -2.20 -15.08
N LEU A 67 6.71 -1.52 -14.32
CA LEU A 67 6.81 -1.44 -12.87
C LEU A 67 6.60 -2.80 -12.20
N GLU A 68 5.57 -3.55 -12.60
CA GLU A 68 5.29 -4.90 -12.09
C GLU A 68 6.48 -5.85 -12.34
N LYS A 69 7.04 -5.81 -13.55
CA LYS A 69 8.23 -6.58 -13.90
C LYS A 69 9.44 -6.20 -13.05
N ALA A 70 9.74 -4.91 -12.91
CA ALA A 70 10.89 -4.43 -12.12
C ALA A 70 10.76 -4.82 -10.63
N LEU A 71 9.55 -4.78 -10.08
CA LEU A 71 9.29 -5.24 -8.71
C LEU A 71 9.50 -6.74 -8.57
N LEU A 72 9.02 -7.55 -9.52
CA LEU A 72 9.21 -9.00 -9.52
C LEU A 72 10.69 -9.37 -9.57
N GLU A 73 11.44 -8.80 -10.52
CA GLU A 73 12.88 -9.03 -10.67
C GLU A 73 13.65 -8.61 -9.42
N GLY A 74 13.30 -7.48 -8.80
CA GLY A 74 13.91 -7.03 -7.56
C GLY A 74 13.62 -7.94 -6.37
N LEU A 75 12.38 -8.42 -6.24
CA LEU A 75 11.98 -9.36 -5.18
C LEU A 75 12.68 -10.72 -5.36
N GLU A 76 12.73 -11.23 -6.59
CA GLU A 76 13.43 -12.47 -6.92
C GLU A 76 14.93 -12.36 -6.62
N ALA A 77 15.57 -11.24 -6.98
CA ALA A 77 16.99 -11.02 -6.71
C ALA A 77 17.32 -10.95 -5.21
N VAL A 78 16.43 -10.38 -4.38
CA VAL A 78 16.67 -10.17 -2.94
C VAL A 78 16.25 -11.38 -2.10
N LEU A 79 15.09 -11.97 -2.41
CA LEU A 79 14.49 -13.05 -1.61
C LEU A 79 14.83 -14.44 -2.18
N GLY A 80 15.32 -14.51 -3.41
CA GLY A 80 15.57 -15.75 -4.13
C GLY A 80 14.30 -16.50 -4.51
N GLY A 81 14.49 -17.71 -5.04
CA GLY A 81 13.42 -18.57 -5.54
C GLY A 81 13.06 -18.28 -6.99
N THR A 82 12.03 -18.96 -7.49
CA THR A 82 11.44 -18.74 -8.82
C THR A 82 10.02 -18.25 -8.62
N TRP A 83 9.69 -17.10 -9.18
CA TRP A 83 8.42 -16.43 -8.97
C TRP A 83 7.57 -16.49 -10.24
N GLU A 84 6.64 -17.45 -10.26
CA GLU A 84 5.72 -17.63 -11.39
C GLU A 84 4.32 -17.11 -11.05
N PRO A 85 3.55 -16.61 -12.03
CA PRO A 85 2.14 -16.32 -11.84
C PRO A 85 1.38 -17.53 -11.27
N GLY A 86 0.84 -17.37 -10.07
CA GLY A 86 0.01 -18.38 -9.42
C GLY A 86 -1.48 -18.12 -9.65
N ALA A 87 -2.28 -19.19 -9.68
CA ALA A 87 -3.74 -19.10 -9.55
C ALA A 87 -4.15 -19.36 -8.10
N TYR A 88 -5.25 -18.75 -7.66
CA TYR A 88 -5.85 -19.12 -6.38
C TYR A 88 -6.52 -20.49 -6.51
N GLY A 89 -6.25 -21.39 -5.55
CA GLY A 89 -7.00 -22.63 -5.43
C GLY A 89 -8.38 -22.42 -4.79
N PRO A 90 -9.31 -23.38 -4.93
CA PRO A 90 -10.69 -23.24 -4.47
C PRO A 90 -10.83 -22.95 -2.96
N GLU A 91 -9.91 -23.47 -2.14
CA GLU A 91 -9.87 -23.17 -0.70
C GLU A 91 -9.65 -21.68 -0.42
N ARG A 92 -8.78 -21.02 -1.21
CA ARG A 92 -8.47 -19.60 -1.05
C ARG A 92 -9.59 -18.71 -1.56
N GLU A 93 -10.26 -19.11 -2.63
CA GLU A 93 -11.46 -18.43 -3.14
C GLU A 93 -12.57 -18.43 -2.08
N SER A 94 -12.83 -19.58 -1.46
CA SER A 94 -13.80 -19.67 -0.36
C SER A 94 -13.43 -18.76 0.83
N LEU A 95 -12.13 -18.64 1.15
CA LEU A 95 -11.67 -17.74 2.20
C LEU A 95 -11.85 -16.25 1.84
N ILE A 96 -11.66 -15.89 0.57
CA ILE A 96 -11.90 -14.51 0.08
C ILE A 96 -13.38 -14.16 0.27
N GLU A 97 -14.29 -15.03 -0.16
CA GLU A 97 -15.74 -14.83 0.00
C GLU A 97 -16.13 -14.72 1.48
N LYS A 98 -15.63 -15.63 2.31
CA LYS A 98 -15.84 -15.61 3.75
C LYS A 98 -15.24 -14.39 4.45
N ARG A 99 -14.27 -13.69 3.87
CA ARG A 99 -13.72 -12.46 4.48
C ARG A 99 -14.33 -11.18 3.91
N ALA A 100 -14.93 -11.25 2.72
CA ALA A 100 -15.53 -10.09 2.08
C ALA A 100 -16.61 -9.41 2.94
N HIS A 101 -17.42 -10.17 3.68
CA HIS A 101 -18.44 -9.60 4.56
C HIS A 101 -17.84 -8.79 5.72
N VAL A 102 -16.69 -9.23 6.26
CA VAL A 102 -15.98 -8.52 7.34
C VAL A 102 -15.49 -7.18 6.82
N TYR A 103 -14.82 -7.15 5.67
CA TYR A 103 -14.27 -5.88 5.13
C TYR A 103 -15.33 -4.92 4.62
N ARG A 104 -16.56 -5.38 4.36
CA ARG A 104 -17.71 -4.52 3.99
C ARG A 104 -18.50 -4.04 5.20
N SER A 105 -18.28 -4.61 6.38
CA SER A 105 -19.04 -4.27 7.59
C SER A 105 -18.62 -2.88 8.11
N PRO A 106 -19.57 -1.97 8.36
CA PRO A 106 -19.32 -0.73 9.06
C PRO A 106 -18.80 -0.96 10.48
N GLU A 107 -19.28 -1.99 11.17
CA GLU A 107 -18.85 -2.36 12.53
C GLU A 107 -17.35 -2.67 12.54
N TRP A 108 -16.87 -3.44 11.56
CA TRP A 108 -15.45 -3.71 11.38
C TRP A 108 -14.65 -2.45 11.04
N THR A 109 -15.11 -1.67 10.05
CA THR A 109 -14.38 -0.51 9.51
C THR A 109 -14.28 0.62 10.51
N TRP A 110 -15.38 0.94 11.20
CA TRP A 110 -15.50 2.07 12.10
C TRP A 110 -15.37 1.70 13.57
N ARG A 111 -15.22 0.39 13.88
CA ARG A 111 -15.21 -0.15 15.25
C ARG A 111 -16.43 0.30 16.07
N ARG A 112 -17.61 0.21 15.45
CA ARG A 112 -18.89 0.59 16.05
C ARG A 112 -19.74 -0.64 16.35
#